data_AF-A0A1Q9P2A9-F1
#
_entry.id   AF-A0A1Q9P2A9-F1
#
_cell.length_a   1.000
_cell.length_b   1.000
_cell.length_c   1.000
_cell.angle_alpha   90.00
_cell.angle_beta   90.00
_cell.angle_gamma   90.00
#
_symmetry.space_group_name_H-M   'P 1'
#
loop_
_entity.id
_entity.type
_entity.pdbx_description
1 polymer ?
#
loop_
_entity_poly.entity_id
_entity_poly.type
_entity_poly.pdbx_seq_one_letter_code
_entity_poly.pdbx_strand_id
1 'polypeptide(L)'
;MPRYEISINEEINNTLVQLAEAAHCEVVDLLHDFLDESLVEGIAKLAIIQYKKGHMKAIDAWKMSGLSYQEFQTQALLSSLP
;
A
#
# COMPACT_ATOMS: atom_id res chain seq x y z
N MET A 1 17.39 -3.66 9.02
CA MET A 1 16.34 -3.33 8.04
C MET A 1 16.87 -3.55 6.64
N PRO A 2 16.10 -4.12 5.70
CA PRO A 2 16.46 -4.19 4.29
C PRO A 2 16.71 -2.77 3.74
N ARG A 3 17.68 -2.63 2.83
CA ARG A 3 18.01 -1.36 2.18
C ARG A 3 17.34 -1.33 0.81
N TYR A 4 16.60 -0.26 0.54
CA TYR A 4 15.97 0.00 -0.74
C TYR A 4 16.56 1.28 -1.32
N GLU A 5 16.81 1.30 -2.62
CA GLU A 5 17.18 2.51 -3.35
C GLU A 5 15.97 2.99 -4.14
N ILE A 6 15.61 4.26 -3.97
CA ILE A 6 14.53 4.93 -4.70
C ILE A 6 15.18 6.03 -5.52
N SER A 7 15.00 5.99 -6.83
CA SER A 7 15.43 7.08 -7.73
C SER A 7 14.26 8.02 -7.96
N ILE A 8 14.40 9.27 -7.52
CA ILE A 8 13.44 10.34 -7.77
C ILE A 8 14.10 11.42 -8.64
N ASN A 9 13.31 12.08 -9.47
CA ASN A 9 13.78 13.22 -10.25
C ASN A 9 13.75 14.51 -9.42
N GLU A 10 14.33 15.58 -9.96
CA GLU A 10 14.44 16.88 -9.26
C GLU A 10 13.07 17.49 -8.94
N GLU A 11 12.10 17.37 -9.86
CA GLU A 11 10.74 17.88 -9.67
C GLU A 11 10.04 17.24 -8.46
N ILE A 12 10.06 15.90 -8.39
CA ILE A 12 9.48 15.12 -7.29
C ILE A 12 10.19 15.46 -5.98
N ASN A 13 11.52 15.58 -6.00
CA ASN A 13 12.28 15.95 -4.81
C ASN A 13 11.87 17.32 -4.28
N ASN A 14 11.73 18.32 -5.15
CA ASN A 14 11.29 19.66 -4.75
C ASN A 14 9.89 19.65 -4.14
N THR A 15 8.96 18.87 -4.70
CA THR A 15 7.63 18.70 -4.12
C THR A 15 7.68 18.04 -2.75
N LEU A 16 8.48 16.98 -2.58
CA LEU A 16 8.62 16.28 -1.29
C LEU A 16 9.20 17.20 -0.22
N VAL A 17 10.21 18.01 -0.55
CA VAL A 17 10.79 18.99 0.37
C VAL A 17 9.74 20.00 0.84
N GLN A 18 8.93 20.54 -0.07
CA GLN A 18 7.86 21.49 0.29
C GLN A 18 6.81 20.87 1.23
N LEU A 19 6.44 19.61 0.98
CA LEU A 19 5.50 18.89 1.85
C LEU A 19 6.09 18.63 3.24
N ALA A 20 7.37 18.22 3.30
CA ALA A 20 8.07 17.97 4.54
C ALA A 20 8.23 19.26 5.38
N GLU A 21 8.56 20.38 4.73
CA GLU A 21 8.60 21.70 5.38
C GLU A 21 7.24 22.10 5.96
N ALA A 22 6.15 21.89 5.21
CA ALA A 22 4.80 22.19 5.66
C ALA A 22 4.34 21.29 6.83
N ALA A 23 4.82 20.04 6.87
CA ALA A 23 4.52 19.07 7.93
C ALA A 23 5.49 19.14 9.12
N HIS A 24 6.54 19.96 9.05
CA HIS A 24 7.61 20.05 10.04
C HIS A 24 8.32 18.70 10.32
N CYS A 25 8.57 17.90 9.28
CA CYS A 25 9.26 16.62 9.37
C CYS A 25 10.38 16.49 8.31
N GLU A 26 11.17 15.43 8.38
CA GLU A 26 12.13 15.11 7.32
C GLU A 26 11.43 14.40 6.15
N VAL A 27 11.94 14.61 4.93
CA VAL A 27 11.43 13.93 3.71
C VAL A 27 11.45 12.40 3.87
N VAL A 28 12.46 11.87 4.56
CA VAL A 28 12.61 10.44 4.80
C VAL A 28 11.45 9.89 5.65
N ASP A 29 11.07 10.61 6.71
CA ASP A 29 9.95 10.22 7.57
C ASP A 29 8.63 10.24 6.79
N LEU A 30 8.41 11.28 5.99
CA LEU A 30 7.23 11.41 5.13
C LEU A 30 7.12 10.25 4.11
N LEU A 31 8.26 9.84 3.53
CA LEU A 31 8.31 8.69 2.62
C LEU A 31 8.07 7.37 3.36
N HIS A 32 8.56 7.21 4.59
CA HIS A 32 8.31 6.04 5.40
C HIS A 32 6.83 5.88 5.73
N ASP A 33 6.19 6.95 6.22
CA ASP A 33 4.76 6.94 6.54
C ASP A 33 3.92 6.60 5.30
N PHE A 34 4.20 7.26 4.17
CA PHE A 34 3.51 6.99 2.91
C PHE A 34 3.69 5.55 2.42
N LEU A 35 4.91 5.02 2.49
CA LEU A 35 5.21 3.65 2.05
C LEU A 35 4.52 2.64 2.95
N ASP A 36 4.51 2.83 4.25
CA ASP A 36 3.86 1.91 5.19
C ASP A 36 2.35 1.86 4.95
N GLU A 37 1.68 3.01 4.80
CA GLU A 37 0.26 3.07 4.46
C GLU A 37 -0.03 2.40 3.10
N SER A 38 0.76 2.75 2.08
CA SER A 38 0.59 2.22 0.72
C SER A 38 0.88 0.72 0.63
N LEU A 39 1.83 0.21 1.42
CA LEU A 39 2.17 -1.21 1.47
C LEU A 39 1.05 -2.02 2.11
N VAL A 40 0.45 -1.52 3.19
CA VAL A 40 -0.72 -2.17 3.82
C VAL A 40 -1.87 -2.28 2.82
N GLU A 41 -2.21 -1.19 2.13
CA GLU A 41 -3.24 -1.19 1.10
C GLU A 41 -2.86 -2.12 -0.08
N GLY A 42 -1.60 -2.09 -0.50
CA GLY A 42 -1.06 -2.94 -1.57
C GLY A 42 -1.15 -4.43 -1.26
N ILE A 43 -0.81 -4.84 -0.03
CA ILE A 43 -0.92 -6.22 0.43
C ILE A 43 -2.38 -6.68 0.40
N ALA A 44 -3.31 -5.85 0.88
CA ALA A 44 -4.74 -6.17 0.85
C ALA A 44 -5.24 -6.38 -0.58
N LYS A 45 -4.88 -5.49 -1.51
CA LYS A 45 -5.21 -5.62 -2.93
C LYS A 45 -4.62 -6.90 -3.55
N LEU A 46 -3.35 -7.20 -3.28
CA LEU A 46 -2.71 -8.41 -3.79
C LEU A 46 -3.40 -9.68 -3.29
N ALA A 47 -3.75 -9.73 -2.01
CA ALA A 47 -4.47 -10.86 -1.43
C ALA A 47 -5.84 -11.08 -2.12
N ILE A 48 -6.59 -10.00 -2.35
CA ILE A 48 -7.88 -10.04 -3.07
C ILE A 48 -7.69 -10.53 -4.52
N ILE A 49 -6.66 -10.05 -5.22
CA ILE A 49 -6.36 -10.48 -6.59
C ILE A 49 -6.05 -11.98 -6.64
N GLN A 50 -5.22 -12.49 -5.74
CA GLN A 50 -4.87 -13.92 -5.71
C GLN A 50 -6.08 -14.79 -5.36
N TYR A 51 -6.94 -14.32 -4.44
CA TYR A 51 -8.22 -14.97 -4.16
C TYR A 51 -9.10 -15.03 -5.42
N LYS A 52 -9.29 -13.90 -6.12
CA LYS A 52 -10.11 -13.85 -7.34
C LYS A 52 -9.58 -14.69 -8.48
N LYS A 53 -8.26 -14.81 -8.60
CA LYS A 53 -7.62 -15.72 -9.58
C LYS A 53 -7.75 -17.20 -9.20
N GLY A 54 -8.31 -17.52 -8.03
CA GLY A 54 -8.42 -18.89 -7.53
C GLY A 54 -7.10 -19.47 -7.04
N HIS A 55 -6.04 -18.65 -6.92
CA HIS A 55 -4.73 -19.09 -6.44
C HIS A 55 -4.66 -19.15 -4.91
N MET A 56 -5.62 -18.54 -4.22
CA MET A 56 -5.66 -18.45 -2.77
C MET A 56 -7.09 -18.67 -2.27
N LYS A 57 -7.25 -19.40 -1.15
CA LYS A 57 -8.56 -19.56 -0.52
C LYS A 57 -9.01 -18.24 0.12
N ALA A 58 -10.32 -18.01 0.15
CA ALA A 58 -10.91 -16.79 0.72
C ALA A 58 -10.44 -16.51 2.16
N ILE A 59 -10.36 -17.56 2.99
CA ILE A 59 -9.97 -17.43 4.41
C ILE A 59 -8.50 -17.03 4.58
N ASP A 60 -7.62 -17.50 3.70
CA ASP A 60 -6.20 -17.20 3.77
C ASP A 60 -5.93 -15.78 3.24
N ALA A 61 -6.59 -15.41 2.14
CA ALA A 61 -6.53 -14.06 1.59
C ALA A 61 -7.07 -13.01 2.57
N TRP A 62 -8.17 -13.29 3.26
CA TRP A 62 -8.71 -12.38 4.27
C TRP A 62 -7.74 -12.18 5.45
N LYS A 63 -7.14 -13.26 5.96
CA LYS A 63 -6.17 -13.15 7.06
C LYS A 63 -4.93 -12.36 6.64
N MET A 64 -4.49 -12.50 5.39
CA MET A 64 -3.34 -11.79 4.86
C MET A 64 -3.63 -10.32 4.52
N SER A 65 -4.87 -9.97 4.20
CA SER A 65 -5.20 -8.60 3.81
C SER A 65 -5.19 -7.60 4.97
N GLY A 66 -5.27 -8.09 6.22
CA GLY A 66 -5.38 -7.22 7.40
C GLY A 66 -6.71 -6.46 7.52
N LEU A 67 -7.67 -6.73 6.63
CA LEU A 67 -8.98 -6.10 6.62
C LEU A 67 -9.96 -6.80 7.58
N SER A 68 -11.01 -6.08 8.01
CA SER A 68 -12.16 -6.77 8.59
C SER A 68 -12.81 -7.69 7.55
N TYR A 69 -13.54 -8.71 8.01
CA TYR A 69 -14.17 -9.67 7.11
C TYR A 69 -15.17 -8.99 6.16
N GLN A 70 -15.92 -8.01 6.65
CA GLN A 70 -16.89 -7.26 5.85
C GLN A 70 -16.20 -6.45 4.77
N GLU A 71 -15.15 -5.69 5.11
CA GLU A 71 -14.39 -4.89 4.14
C GLU A 71 -13.74 -5.78 3.07
N PHE A 72 -13.16 -6.91 3.48
CA PHE A 72 -12.61 -7.88 2.55
C PHE A 72 -13.67 -8.38 1.56
N GLN A 73 -14.86 -8.74 2.03
CA GLN A 73 -15.96 -9.15 1.16
C GLN A 73 -16.41 -8.03 0.21
N THR A 74 -16.57 -6.80 0.72
CA THR A 74 -16.98 -5.66 -0.08
C THR A 74 -15.96 -5.34 -1.17
N GLN A 75 -14.68 -5.27 -0.82
CA GLN A 75 -13.62 -5.01 -1.81
C GLN A 75 -13.45 -6.17 -2.78
N ALA A 76 -13.52 -7.42 -2.32
CA ALA A 76 -13.51 -8.57 -3.19
C ALA A 76 -14.73 -8.58 -4.12
N LEU A 77 -15.90 -8.09 -3.72
CA LEU A 77 -17.03 -7.98 -4.64
C LEU A 77 -16.79 -6.91 -5.70
N LEU A 78 -16.36 -5.71 -5.28
CA LEU A 78 -16.24 -4.52 -6.13
C LEU A 78 -14.98 -4.49 -7.02
N SER A 79 -13.91 -5.17 -6.61
CA SER A 79 -12.65 -5.19 -7.36
C SER A 79 -12.83 -5.90 -8.70
N SER A 80 -12.84 -5.19 -9.82
CA SER A 80 -12.68 -5.82 -11.13
C SER A 80 -11.27 -6.41 -11.24
N LEU A 81 -11.14 -7.66 -11.72
CA LEU A 81 -9.83 -8.17 -12.12
C LEU A 81 -9.27 -7.23 -13.20
N PRO A 82 -7.99 -6.83 -13.11
CA PRO A 82 -7.33 -6.21 -14.26
C PRO A 82 -7.26 -7.19 -15.44
#